data_AF-S3J956-F1
#
_entry.id   AF-S3J956-F1
#
_cell.length_a   1.000
_cell.length_b   1.000
_cell.length_c   1.000
_cell.angle_alpha   90.00
_cell.angle_beta   90.00
_cell.angle_gamma   90.00
#
_symmetry.space_group_name_H-M   'P 1'
#
loop_
_entity.id
_entity.type
_entity.pdbx_description
1 polymer ?
#
loop_
_entity_poly.entity_id
_entity_poly.type
_entity_poly.pdbx_seq_one_letter_code
_entity_poly.pdbx_strand_id
1 'polypeptide(L)'
;MGEKLTGVNPKIIQWARERARYSLESVAVKFKKDVSVIEKWESGEDFPTYSQLEKLAEIYKRPLALFFFPEPPLEAEEKQEFRTLPDFEIENLAADTIYALRQAKAMQLSLQEINNGINPSTKKIFQDIAVSSRDDLRILAEQIRNYLNVTLEEQLTWNDQETALKKWRSAVEEAGIFIFKRSFKQREISGFCLIDIEFPIIYLNNSTEKSRQIFTIFHELAHILLQTNGITKSDDRYINSLKGENKYIEIFCNNFAAPFLFPKHVFSEIIRETIVNGNANDKIISKISREYKVS
;
A
#
# COMPACT_ATOMS: atom_id res chain seq x y z
N MET A 1 -23.11 36.35 3.21
CA MET A 1 -21.66 36.27 2.90
C MET A 1 -20.94 36.07 4.21
N GLY A 2 -20.10 35.04 4.32
CA GLY A 2 -19.30 34.81 5.52
C GLY A 2 -18.12 35.79 5.58
N GLU A 3 -17.64 36.06 6.79
CA GLU A 3 -16.43 36.86 7.03
C GLU A 3 -15.20 36.16 6.43
N LYS A 4 -14.32 36.95 5.81
CA LYS A 4 -13.07 36.47 5.20
C LYS A 4 -12.00 36.33 6.28
N LEU A 5 -11.25 35.23 6.24
CA LEU A 5 -10.25 34.92 7.27
C LEU A 5 -8.89 35.50 6.90
N THR A 6 -8.63 36.75 7.28
CA THR A 6 -7.36 37.45 7.04
C THR A 6 -6.17 36.88 7.81
N GLY A 7 -6.42 36.08 8.86
CA GLY A 7 -5.37 35.39 9.63
C GLY A 7 -4.84 34.11 8.98
N VAL A 8 -5.34 33.74 7.79
CA VAL A 8 -4.85 32.58 7.04
C VAL A 8 -3.58 32.92 6.30
N ASN A 9 -2.62 32.00 6.30
CA ASN A 9 -1.35 32.16 5.60
C ASN A 9 -1.45 31.68 4.14
N PRO A 10 -1.32 32.57 3.14
CA PRO A 10 -1.40 32.22 1.71
C PRO A 10 -0.35 31.18 1.29
N LYS A 11 0.88 31.28 1.85
CA LYS A 11 1.95 30.32 1.57
C LYS A 11 1.57 28.89 1.98
N ILE A 12 0.81 28.75 3.07
CA ILE A 12 0.36 27.43 3.54
C ILE A 12 -0.75 26.88 2.66
N ILE A 13 -1.62 27.73 2.11
CA ILE A 13 -2.63 27.29 1.12
C ILE A 13 -1.92 26.70 -0.10
N GLN A 14 -0.95 27.44 -0.65
CA GLN A 14 -0.17 26.98 -1.80
C GLN A 14 0.59 25.68 -1.48
N TRP A 15 1.33 25.66 -0.38
CA TRP A 15 2.06 24.49 0.08
C TRP A 15 1.14 23.27 0.25
N ALA A 16 -0.03 23.44 0.86
CA ALA A 16 -0.97 22.35 1.10
C ALA A 16 -1.55 21.80 -0.21
N ARG A 17 -1.81 22.67 -1.19
CA ARG A 17 -2.27 22.28 -2.53
C ARG A 17 -1.21 21.47 -3.25
N GLU A 18 0.03 21.97 -3.29
CA GLU A 18 1.16 21.34 -3.98
C GLU A 18 1.52 19.99 -3.36
N ARG A 19 1.58 19.91 -2.02
CA ARG A 19 1.79 18.65 -1.28
C ARG A 19 0.63 17.67 -1.40
N ALA A 20 -0.57 18.13 -1.79
CA ALA A 20 -1.69 17.27 -2.12
C ALA A 20 -1.75 16.94 -3.62
N ARG A 21 -0.78 17.44 -4.42
CA ARG A 21 -0.68 17.28 -5.88
C ARG A 21 -1.91 17.72 -6.66
N TYR A 22 -2.53 18.80 -6.20
CA TYR A 22 -3.60 19.42 -6.95
C TYR A 22 -3.06 20.59 -7.77
N SER A 23 -3.42 20.63 -9.05
CA SER A 23 -3.28 21.84 -9.85
C SER A 23 -4.34 22.86 -9.44
N LEU A 24 -4.12 24.15 -9.73
CA LEU A 24 -5.11 25.19 -9.44
C LEU A 24 -6.46 24.90 -10.10
N GLU A 25 -6.44 24.39 -11.34
CA GLU A 25 -7.63 24.00 -12.10
C GLU A 25 -8.39 22.87 -11.40
N SER A 26 -7.67 21.86 -10.92
CA SER A 26 -8.28 20.73 -10.22
C SER A 26 -8.98 21.14 -8.93
N VAL A 27 -8.42 22.11 -8.20
CA VAL A 27 -9.05 22.70 -7.01
C VAL A 27 -10.26 23.53 -7.41
N ALA A 28 -10.11 24.40 -8.41
CA ALA A 28 -11.17 25.26 -8.93
C ALA A 28 -12.42 24.46 -9.34
N VAL A 29 -12.24 23.35 -10.05
CA VAL A 29 -13.32 22.42 -10.43
C VAL A 29 -14.01 21.83 -9.20
N LYS A 30 -13.25 21.35 -8.19
CA LYS A 30 -13.81 20.82 -6.93
C LYS A 30 -14.51 21.90 -6.11
N PHE A 31 -14.05 23.13 -6.22
CA PHE A 31 -14.62 24.27 -5.54
C PHE A 31 -15.81 24.89 -6.26
N LYS A 32 -15.99 24.55 -7.55
CA LYS A 32 -16.95 25.20 -8.47
C LYS A 32 -16.74 26.71 -8.50
N LYS A 33 -15.49 27.13 -8.64
CA LYS A 33 -15.05 28.53 -8.74
C LYS A 33 -14.06 28.69 -9.88
N ASP A 34 -13.85 29.92 -10.31
CA ASP A 34 -12.78 30.24 -11.25
C ASP A 34 -11.40 30.04 -10.61
N VAL A 35 -10.44 29.64 -11.45
CA VAL A 35 -9.03 29.44 -11.07
C VAL A 35 -8.45 30.68 -10.39
N SER A 36 -8.81 31.87 -10.90
CA SER A 36 -8.37 33.16 -10.36
C SER A 36 -8.77 33.39 -8.90
N VAL A 37 -9.83 32.73 -8.41
CA VAL A 37 -10.20 32.84 -6.99
C VAL A 37 -9.19 32.11 -6.10
N ILE A 38 -8.72 30.94 -6.54
CA ILE A 38 -7.73 30.17 -5.79
C ILE A 38 -6.36 30.86 -5.84
N GLU A 39 -5.98 31.42 -6.99
CA GLU A 39 -4.76 32.22 -7.14
C GLU A 39 -4.73 33.43 -6.20
N LYS A 40 -5.87 34.12 -6.04
CA LYS A 40 -6.00 35.24 -5.10
C LYS A 40 -5.82 34.82 -3.64
N TRP A 41 -6.27 33.62 -3.28
CA TRP A 41 -6.05 33.06 -1.95
C TRP A 41 -4.59 32.69 -1.69
N GLU A 42 -3.87 32.19 -2.72
CA GLU A 42 -2.47 31.80 -2.61
C GLU A 42 -1.50 33.00 -2.69
N SER A 43 -1.89 34.09 -3.36
CA SER A 43 -1.14 35.35 -3.40
C SER A 43 -1.41 36.27 -2.20
N GLY A 44 -2.50 36.05 -1.46
CA GLY A 44 -2.92 36.92 -0.37
C GLY A 44 -3.68 38.18 -0.79
N GLU A 45 -4.06 38.27 -2.07
CA GLU A 45 -4.94 39.34 -2.58
C GLU A 45 -6.39 39.20 -2.08
N ASP A 46 -6.81 37.98 -1.79
CA ASP A 46 -8.10 37.69 -1.16
C ASP A 46 -7.96 36.54 -0.15
N PHE A 47 -8.97 36.34 0.69
CA PHE A 47 -8.98 35.30 1.71
C PHE A 47 -10.26 34.45 1.64
N PRO A 48 -10.16 33.13 1.90
CA PRO A 48 -11.33 32.28 1.99
C PRO A 48 -12.17 32.62 3.23
N THR A 49 -13.47 32.36 3.18
CA THR A 49 -14.31 32.31 4.39
C THR A 49 -14.01 31.04 5.18
N TYR A 50 -14.44 30.96 6.45
CA TYR A 50 -14.24 29.76 7.27
C TYR A 50 -14.71 28.47 6.59
N SER A 51 -15.94 28.47 6.05
CA SER A 51 -16.48 27.32 5.31
C SER A 51 -15.69 26.97 4.04
N GLN A 52 -15.05 27.96 3.41
CA GLN A 52 -14.18 27.72 2.25
C GLN A 52 -12.84 27.13 2.69
N LEU A 53 -12.27 27.64 3.79
CA LEU A 53 -11.04 27.11 4.36
C LEU A 53 -11.23 25.66 4.86
N GLU A 54 -12.36 25.36 5.50
CA GLU A 54 -12.74 24.00 5.90
C GLU A 54 -12.81 23.06 4.70
N LYS A 55 -13.44 23.50 3.60
CA LYS A 55 -13.48 22.72 2.36
C LYS A 55 -12.09 22.56 1.72
N LEU A 56 -11.21 23.56 1.78
CA LEU A 56 -9.82 23.44 1.33
C LEU A 56 -9.06 22.41 2.17
N ALA A 57 -9.22 22.46 3.50
CA ALA A 57 -8.64 21.48 4.42
C ALA A 57 -9.08 20.05 4.10
N GLU A 58 -10.37 19.84 3.80
CA GLU A 58 -10.91 18.55 3.38
C GLU A 58 -10.37 18.07 2.02
N ILE A 59 -10.19 18.97 1.05
CA ILE A 59 -9.67 18.64 -0.29
C ILE A 59 -8.18 18.27 -0.19
N TYR A 60 -7.40 19.08 0.51
CA TYR A 60 -5.95 18.88 0.67
C TYR A 60 -5.60 17.80 1.70
N LYS A 61 -6.61 17.33 2.45
CA LYS A 61 -6.47 16.34 3.53
C LYS A 61 -5.45 16.80 4.58
N ARG A 62 -5.59 18.07 4.99
CA ARG A 62 -4.78 18.70 6.05
C ARG A 62 -5.69 19.20 7.17
N PRO A 63 -5.22 19.21 8.43
CA PRO A 63 -5.98 19.81 9.53
C PRO A 63 -6.24 21.30 9.26
N LEU A 64 -7.43 21.79 9.60
CA LEU A 64 -7.81 23.20 9.41
C LEU A 64 -6.86 24.17 10.14
N ALA A 65 -6.41 23.80 11.34
CA ALA A 65 -5.50 24.62 12.15
C ALA A 65 -4.17 24.93 11.45
N LEU A 66 -3.75 24.06 10.52
CA LEU A 66 -2.48 24.21 9.80
C LEU A 66 -2.43 25.51 8.98
N PHE A 67 -3.55 25.94 8.41
CA PHE A 67 -3.61 27.15 7.57
C PHE A 67 -3.37 28.46 8.34
N PHE A 68 -3.33 28.40 9.68
CA PHE A 68 -3.05 29.53 10.56
C PHE A 68 -1.59 29.53 11.06
N PHE A 69 -0.74 28.60 10.60
CA PHE A 69 0.67 28.59 10.99
C PHE A 69 1.44 29.74 10.32
N PRO A 70 2.52 30.24 10.95
CA PRO A 70 3.29 31.37 10.44
C PRO A 70 4.11 31.01 9.18
N GLU A 71 4.54 29.77 9.05
CA GLU A 71 5.27 29.25 7.88
C GLU A 71 4.86 27.77 7.66
N PRO A 72 5.01 27.23 6.44
CA PRO A 72 4.77 25.82 6.17
C PRO A 72 5.60 24.92 7.10
N PRO A 73 5.03 23.82 7.63
CA PRO A 73 5.79 22.92 8.47
C PRO A 73 6.92 22.25 7.67
N LEU A 74 7.99 21.91 8.37
CA LEU A 74 9.05 21.07 7.82
C LEU A 74 8.50 19.65 7.63
N GLU A 75 8.19 19.30 6.40
CA GLU A 75 7.82 17.95 5.96
C GLU A 75 8.86 17.54 4.92
N ALA A 76 9.38 16.32 5.01
CA ALA A 76 10.39 15.90 4.05
C ALA A 76 9.75 15.77 2.66
N GLU A 77 10.56 15.96 1.61
CA GLU A 77 10.07 15.76 0.24
C GLU A 77 9.55 14.33 0.08
N GLU A 78 8.48 14.13 -0.69
CA GLU A 78 7.94 12.78 -0.92
C GLU A 78 9.03 11.84 -1.45
N LYS A 79 9.90 12.33 -2.35
CA LYS A 79 11.06 11.59 -2.85
C LYS A 79 12.08 11.27 -1.75
N GLN A 80 12.17 12.08 -0.70
CA GLN A 80 13.02 11.83 0.46
C GLN A 80 12.38 10.88 1.49
N GLU A 81 11.08 10.99 1.70
CA GLU A 81 10.31 10.13 2.60
C GLU A 81 10.13 8.72 2.03
N PHE A 82 10.08 8.62 0.70
CA PHE A 82 9.86 7.38 -0.03
C PHE A 82 11.04 7.04 -0.97
N ARG A 83 12.29 7.39 -0.59
CA ARG A 83 13.54 7.28 -1.39
C ARG A 83 13.79 5.96 -2.12
N THR A 84 13.16 4.92 -1.64
CA THR A 84 13.24 3.54 -2.09
C THR A 84 12.22 3.21 -3.18
N LEU A 85 11.23 4.07 -3.41
CA LEU A 85 10.30 3.97 -4.53
C LEU A 85 10.92 4.67 -5.74
N PRO A 86 10.85 4.07 -6.94
CA PRO A 86 11.39 4.71 -8.13
C PRO A 86 10.72 6.07 -8.41
N ASP A 87 11.51 7.08 -8.79
CA ASP A 87 11.01 8.45 -9.01
C ASP A 87 9.80 8.50 -9.98
N PHE A 88 9.87 7.72 -11.06
CA PHE A 88 8.79 7.67 -12.05
C PHE A 88 7.49 7.11 -11.46
N GLU A 89 7.57 6.23 -10.45
CA GLU A 89 6.39 5.71 -9.77
C GLU A 89 5.76 6.80 -8.93
N ILE A 90 6.60 7.45 -8.11
CA ILE A 90 6.21 8.55 -7.24
C ILE A 90 5.52 9.62 -8.08
N GLU A 91 6.07 10.03 -9.23
CA GLU A 91 5.50 11.08 -10.08
C GLU A 91 4.11 10.75 -10.66
N ASN A 92 3.82 9.46 -10.89
CA ASN A 92 2.54 9.01 -11.46
C ASN A 92 1.47 8.67 -10.40
N LEU A 93 1.74 8.88 -9.11
CA LEU A 93 0.77 8.64 -8.05
C LEU A 93 -0.33 9.71 -8.03
N ALA A 94 -1.57 9.24 -7.98
CA ALA A 94 -2.72 10.10 -7.75
C ALA A 94 -2.72 10.69 -6.32
N ALA A 95 -3.36 11.84 -6.14
CA ALA A 95 -3.47 12.53 -4.85
C ALA A 95 -4.03 11.65 -3.71
N ASP A 96 -4.94 10.72 -4.03
CA ASP A 96 -5.49 9.78 -3.04
C ASP A 96 -4.45 8.75 -2.57
N THR A 97 -3.59 8.27 -3.47
CA THR A 97 -2.49 7.34 -3.14
C THR A 97 -1.41 8.04 -2.32
N ILE A 98 -1.05 9.27 -2.67
CA ILE A 98 -0.15 10.12 -1.85
C ILE A 98 -0.71 10.33 -0.45
N TYR A 99 -2.02 10.53 -0.33
CA TYR A 99 -2.65 10.62 0.97
C TYR A 99 -2.63 9.28 1.74
N ALA A 100 -2.77 8.15 1.05
CA ALA A 100 -2.59 6.83 1.67
C ALA A 100 -1.16 6.63 2.20
N LEU A 101 -0.14 7.04 1.45
CA LEU A 101 1.26 7.01 1.89
C LEU A 101 1.50 7.86 3.14
N ARG A 102 0.99 9.11 3.16
CA ARG A 102 1.06 9.98 4.35
C ARG A 102 0.36 9.37 5.56
N GLN A 103 -0.80 8.74 5.36
CA GLN A 103 -1.47 8.01 6.43
C GLN A 103 -0.64 6.83 6.93
N ALA A 104 -0.05 6.05 6.02
CA ALA A 104 0.80 4.92 6.39
C ALA A 104 1.98 5.39 7.25
N LYS A 105 2.63 6.50 6.88
CA LYS A 105 3.69 7.09 7.71
C LYS A 105 3.20 7.56 9.07
N ALA A 106 2.03 8.20 9.12
CA ALA A 106 1.41 8.59 10.39
C ALA A 106 1.12 7.36 11.27
N MET A 107 0.60 6.27 10.71
CA MET A 107 0.37 5.01 11.43
C MET A 107 1.66 4.42 11.99
N GLN A 108 2.75 4.45 11.21
CA GLN A 108 4.06 3.98 11.65
C GLN A 108 4.59 4.81 12.83
N LEU A 109 4.46 6.14 12.78
CA LEU A 109 4.80 7.01 13.90
C LEU A 109 3.95 6.73 15.13
N SER A 110 2.64 6.51 14.96
CA SER A 110 1.75 6.12 16.06
C SER A 110 2.12 4.77 16.67
N LEU A 111 2.50 3.79 15.84
CA LEU A 111 3.00 2.50 16.34
C LEU A 111 4.28 2.68 17.15
N GLN A 112 5.20 3.50 16.67
CA GLN A 112 6.43 3.82 17.38
C GLN A 112 6.13 4.49 18.73
N GLU A 113 5.25 5.48 18.77
CA GLU A 113 4.91 6.22 19.98
C GLU A 113 4.20 5.34 21.01
N ILE A 114 3.16 4.61 20.60
CA ILE A 114 2.33 3.79 21.49
C ILE A 114 3.12 2.61 22.08
N ASN A 115 4.09 2.08 21.35
CA ASN A 115 4.89 0.95 21.80
C ASN A 115 6.29 1.37 22.33
N ASN A 116 6.48 2.66 22.66
CA ASN A 116 7.74 3.19 23.19
C ASN A 116 8.98 2.86 22.32
N GLY A 117 8.79 2.85 21.00
CA GLY A 117 9.84 2.58 20.03
C GLY A 117 10.25 1.11 19.89
N ILE A 118 9.52 0.17 20.50
CA ILE A 118 9.80 -1.27 20.42
C ILE A 118 8.60 -2.00 19.82
N ASN A 119 8.83 -2.87 18.85
CA ASN A 119 7.78 -3.69 18.27
C ASN A 119 7.21 -4.64 19.35
N PRO A 120 5.89 -4.65 19.57
CA PRO A 120 5.26 -5.52 20.56
C PRO A 120 5.39 -7.02 20.23
N SER A 121 5.63 -7.38 18.97
CA SER A 121 5.83 -8.77 18.57
C SER A 121 7.22 -9.25 18.96
N THR A 122 7.29 -10.41 19.61
CA THR A 122 8.55 -11.05 20.02
C THR A 122 9.28 -11.70 18.83
N LYS A 123 8.55 -11.97 17.75
CA LYS A 123 9.04 -12.49 16.49
C LYS A 123 9.08 -11.35 15.47
N LYS A 124 10.22 -11.17 14.80
CA LYS A 124 10.41 -10.10 13.80
C LYS A 124 10.95 -10.71 12.51
N ILE A 125 10.05 -11.18 11.65
CA ILE A 125 10.43 -11.94 10.45
C ILE A 125 11.41 -11.18 9.55
N PHE A 126 11.30 -9.85 9.52
CA PHE A 126 12.15 -8.93 8.76
C PHE A 126 13.57 -8.74 9.32
N GLN A 127 13.84 -9.23 10.54
CA GLN A 127 15.18 -9.31 11.14
C GLN A 127 15.66 -10.76 11.23
N ASP A 128 14.74 -11.69 11.48
CA ASP A 128 15.05 -13.10 11.77
C ASP A 128 15.28 -13.94 10.50
N ILE A 129 14.76 -13.51 9.35
CA ILE A 129 14.97 -14.16 8.05
C ILE A 129 15.71 -13.20 7.12
N ALA A 130 16.95 -13.54 6.78
CA ALA A 130 17.70 -12.87 5.73
C ALA A 130 17.30 -13.44 4.37
N VAL A 131 16.87 -12.59 3.44
CA VAL A 131 16.48 -12.98 2.08
C VAL A 131 17.37 -12.32 1.06
N SER A 132 17.80 -13.11 0.08
CA SER A 132 18.45 -12.64 -1.13
C SER A 132 17.58 -12.95 -2.36
N SER A 133 17.66 -12.08 -3.36
CA SER A 133 16.99 -12.29 -4.67
C SER A 133 17.48 -13.54 -5.42
N ARG A 134 18.53 -14.21 -4.92
CA ARG A 134 19.11 -15.44 -5.48
C ARG A 134 18.68 -16.72 -4.75
N ASP A 135 17.91 -16.60 -3.68
CA ASP A 135 17.49 -17.75 -2.89
C ASP A 135 16.54 -18.69 -3.66
N ASP A 136 16.56 -19.99 -3.35
CA ASP A 136 15.55 -20.92 -3.87
C ASP A 136 14.21 -20.59 -3.22
N LEU A 137 13.29 -20.06 -4.02
CA LEU A 137 11.95 -19.63 -3.61
C LEU A 137 11.15 -20.72 -2.91
N ARG A 138 11.41 -22.02 -3.18
CA ARG A 138 10.72 -23.12 -2.49
C ARG A 138 11.17 -23.23 -1.04
N ILE A 139 12.49 -23.20 -0.82
CA ILE A 139 13.09 -23.27 0.52
C ILE A 139 12.64 -22.04 1.32
N LEU A 140 12.69 -20.86 0.69
CA LEU A 140 12.24 -19.62 1.32
C LEU A 140 10.75 -19.65 1.69
N ALA A 141 9.89 -20.17 0.80
CA ALA A 141 8.45 -20.29 1.05
C ALA A 141 8.16 -21.23 2.23
N GLU A 142 8.84 -22.37 2.32
CA GLU A 142 8.72 -23.30 3.45
C GLU A 142 9.21 -22.66 4.75
N GLN A 143 10.35 -21.96 4.72
CA GLN A 143 10.89 -21.26 5.87
C GLN A 143 9.93 -20.19 6.40
N ILE A 144 9.40 -19.33 5.52
CA ILE A 144 8.44 -18.30 5.90
C ILE A 144 7.14 -18.92 6.41
N ARG A 145 6.65 -20.00 5.77
CA ARG A 145 5.43 -20.68 6.21
C ARG A 145 5.57 -21.28 7.61
N ASN A 146 6.71 -21.90 7.89
CA ASN A 146 7.04 -22.41 9.23
C ASN A 146 7.14 -21.27 10.25
N TYR A 147 7.72 -20.14 9.85
CA TYR A 147 7.84 -18.96 10.71
C TYR A 147 6.47 -18.39 11.09
N LEU A 148 5.58 -18.25 10.11
CA LEU A 148 4.20 -17.78 10.27
C LEU A 148 3.29 -18.81 10.97
N ASN A 149 3.77 -20.05 11.16
CA ASN A 149 3.05 -21.14 11.81
C ASN A 149 1.68 -21.45 11.16
N VAL A 150 1.61 -21.40 9.82
CA VAL A 150 0.40 -21.73 9.04
C VAL A 150 0.69 -22.89 8.08
N THR A 151 0.21 -24.08 8.40
CA THR A 151 0.38 -25.26 7.55
C THR A 151 -0.48 -25.18 6.28
N LEU A 152 -0.16 -25.99 5.27
CA LEU A 152 -1.00 -26.07 4.07
C LEU A 152 -2.35 -26.71 4.39
N GLU A 153 -2.34 -27.71 5.26
CA GLU A 153 -3.53 -28.39 5.76
C GLU A 153 -4.46 -27.40 6.45
N GLU A 154 -3.94 -26.53 7.32
CA GLU A 154 -4.73 -25.47 7.95
C GLU A 154 -5.31 -24.52 6.90
N GLN A 155 -4.50 -24.05 5.96
CA GLN A 155 -4.97 -23.15 4.90
C GLN A 155 -6.15 -23.75 4.12
N LEU A 156 -6.11 -25.06 3.82
CA LEU A 156 -7.16 -25.76 3.08
C LEU A 156 -8.48 -25.89 3.87
N THR A 157 -8.44 -25.82 5.19
CA THR A 157 -9.66 -25.84 6.02
C THR A 157 -10.44 -24.52 5.98
N TRP A 158 -9.89 -23.45 5.41
CA TRP A 158 -10.55 -22.14 5.42
C TRP A 158 -11.66 -22.05 4.38
N ASN A 159 -12.88 -21.91 4.88
CA ASN A 159 -14.11 -22.01 4.08
C ASN A 159 -14.22 -20.92 2.99
N ASP A 160 -13.71 -19.72 3.24
CA ASP A 160 -13.88 -18.56 2.36
C ASP A 160 -12.65 -17.63 2.34
N GLN A 161 -12.62 -16.71 1.37
CA GLN A 161 -11.50 -15.78 1.17
C GLN A 161 -11.42 -14.70 2.26
N GLU A 162 -12.52 -14.35 2.94
CA GLU A 162 -12.51 -13.39 4.04
C GLU A 162 -11.80 -13.99 5.26
N THR A 163 -12.15 -15.24 5.59
CA THR A 163 -11.50 -16.03 6.64
C THR A 163 -10.02 -16.19 6.35
N ALA A 164 -9.66 -16.56 5.12
CA ALA A 164 -8.27 -16.70 4.70
C ALA A 164 -7.49 -15.38 4.83
N LEU A 165 -8.06 -14.26 4.36
CA LEU A 165 -7.45 -12.94 4.50
C LEU A 165 -7.24 -12.56 5.97
N LYS A 166 -8.23 -12.81 6.83
CA LYS A 166 -8.12 -12.52 8.26
C LYS A 166 -7.00 -13.33 8.91
N LYS A 167 -6.96 -14.64 8.64
CA LYS A 167 -5.94 -15.55 9.18
C LYS A 167 -4.54 -15.19 8.73
N TRP A 168 -4.35 -14.92 7.43
CA TRP A 168 -3.05 -14.50 6.91
C TRP A 168 -2.60 -13.17 7.48
N ARG A 169 -3.51 -12.21 7.63
CA ARG A 169 -3.17 -10.93 8.25
C ARG A 169 -2.70 -11.10 9.68
N SER A 170 -3.43 -11.87 10.49
CA SER A 170 -3.04 -12.16 11.88
C SER A 170 -1.67 -12.83 11.95
N ALA A 171 -1.39 -13.84 11.11
CA ALA A 171 -0.11 -14.53 11.11
C ALA A 171 1.07 -13.59 10.78
N VAL A 172 0.90 -12.68 9.82
CA VAL A 172 1.94 -11.70 9.45
C VAL A 172 2.09 -10.60 10.51
N GLU A 173 1.01 -10.16 11.14
CA GLU A 173 1.03 -9.19 12.25
C GLU A 173 1.73 -9.77 13.50
N GLU A 174 1.46 -11.03 13.84
CA GLU A 174 2.16 -11.77 14.90
C GLU A 174 3.66 -11.94 14.62
N ALA A 175 4.07 -11.89 13.35
CA ALA A 175 5.46 -11.92 12.90
C ALA A 175 6.13 -10.52 12.87
N GLY A 176 5.44 -9.49 13.38
CA GLY A 176 5.98 -8.16 13.60
C GLY A 176 5.75 -7.16 12.46
N ILE A 177 4.96 -7.50 11.43
CA ILE A 177 4.65 -6.60 10.31
C ILE A 177 3.20 -6.15 10.39
N PHE A 178 2.95 -4.85 10.50
CA PHE A 178 1.60 -4.33 10.67
C PHE A 178 0.87 -4.17 9.33
N ILE A 179 -0.39 -4.60 9.25
CA ILE A 179 -1.16 -4.53 8.01
C ILE A 179 -2.35 -3.59 8.15
N PHE A 180 -2.30 -2.48 7.44
CA PHE A 180 -3.40 -1.53 7.33
C PHE A 180 -4.16 -1.71 6.02
N LYS A 181 -5.42 -1.25 6.00
CA LYS A 181 -6.30 -1.35 4.84
C LYS A 181 -6.99 -0.04 4.56
N ARG A 182 -7.10 0.31 3.27
CA ARG A 182 -7.85 1.47 2.81
C ARG A 182 -8.33 1.27 1.37
N SER A 183 -9.38 1.97 0.98
CA SER A 183 -9.80 2.02 -0.42
C SER A 183 -8.96 3.04 -1.19
N PHE A 184 -8.24 2.60 -2.23
CA PHE A 184 -7.55 3.51 -3.14
C PHE A 184 -8.44 3.81 -4.34
N LYS A 185 -8.49 5.08 -4.75
CA LYS A 185 -9.17 5.49 -6.00
C LYS A 185 -8.42 5.01 -7.25
N GLN A 186 -7.10 4.90 -7.14
CA GLN A 186 -6.21 4.41 -8.19
C GLN A 186 -6.26 2.87 -8.20
N ARG A 187 -7.14 2.28 -9.03
CA ARG A 187 -7.47 0.84 -9.00
C ARG A 187 -6.33 -0.07 -9.43
N GLU A 188 -5.37 0.46 -10.17
CA GLU A 188 -4.17 -0.24 -10.59
C GLU A 188 -3.19 -0.51 -9.44
N ILE A 189 -3.34 0.16 -8.29
CA ILE A 189 -2.49 -0.05 -7.11
C ILE A 189 -3.20 -1.01 -6.16
N SER A 190 -2.57 -2.15 -5.88
CA SER A 190 -3.11 -3.18 -4.98
C SER A 190 -2.66 -2.98 -3.53
N GLY A 191 -1.50 -2.38 -3.33
CA GLY A 191 -0.90 -2.13 -2.03
C GLY A 191 0.46 -1.48 -2.16
N PHE A 192 1.08 -1.22 -1.02
CA PHE A 192 2.48 -0.81 -0.90
C PHE A 192 3.00 -1.19 0.49
N CYS A 193 4.32 -1.25 0.66
CA CYS A 193 4.96 -1.41 1.96
C CYS A 193 5.83 -0.21 2.33
N LEU A 194 5.96 0.06 3.64
CA LEU A 194 6.99 0.95 4.18
C LEU A 194 7.87 0.16 5.14
N ILE A 195 9.14 0.07 4.81
CA ILE A 195 10.19 -0.54 5.63
C ILE A 195 10.56 0.42 6.73
N ASP A 196 10.81 -0.16 7.88
CA ASP A 196 11.41 0.48 9.03
C ASP A 196 12.15 -0.59 9.83
N ILE A 197 13.16 -0.15 10.59
CA ILE A 197 13.99 -1.05 11.37
C ILE A 197 13.19 -1.80 12.44
N GLU A 198 12.07 -1.23 12.91
CA GLU A 198 11.29 -1.78 14.00
C GLU A 198 9.79 -1.92 13.66
N PHE A 199 9.22 -0.99 12.88
CA PHE A 199 7.79 -0.96 12.54
C PHE A 199 7.54 -1.02 11.04
N PRO A 200 7.95 -2.09 10.34
CA PRO A 200 7.59 -2.27 8.94
C PRO A 200 6.07 -2.46 8.80
N ILE A 201 5.50 -1.85 7.78
CA ILE A 201 4.05 -1.89 7.54
C ILE A 201 3.72 -2.24 6.09
N ILE A 202 2.58 -2.91 5.91
CA ILE A 202 1.94 -3.15 4.62
C ILE A 202 0.62 -2.39 4.60
N TYR A 203 0.33 -1.72 3.49
CA TYR A 203 -0.89 -0.94 3.32
C TYR A 203 -1.65 -1.46 2.09
N LEU A 204 -2.80 -2.11 2.33
CA LEU A 204 -3.55 -2.82 1.29
C LEU A 204 -4.70 -2.00 0.72
N ASN A 205 -4.91 -2.12 -0.59
CA ASN A 205 -6.11 -1.64 -1.26
C ASN A 205 -7.29 -2.60 -1.03
N ASN A 206 -8.18 -2.25 -0.11
CA ASN A 206 -9.35 -3.06 0.21
C ASN A 206 -10.49 -2.98 -0.83
N SER A 207 -10.32 -2.21 -1.92
CA SER A 207 -11.26 -2.16 -3.05
C SER A 207 -11.04 -3.29 -4.07
N THR A 208 -9.99 -4.09 -3.89
CA THR A 208 -9.71 -5.27 -4.72
C THR A 208 -10.32 -6.53 -4.13
N GLU A 209 -10.44 -7.59 -4.95
CA GLU A 209 -10.91 -8.90 -4.49
C GLU A 209 -10.05 -9.45 -3.34
N LYS A 210 -10.64 -10.26 -2.46
CA LYS A 210 -9.97 -10.76 -1.25
C LYS A 210 -8.77 -11.64 -1.59
N SER A 211 -8.87 -12.47 -2.63
CA SER A 211 -7.75 -13.25 -3.16
C SER A 211 -6.56 -12.38 -3.54
N ARG A 212 -6.83 -11.24 -4.21
CA ARG A 212 -5.82 -10.28 -4.61
C ARG A 212 -5.21 -9.54 -3.42
N GLN A 213 -5.99 -9.23 -2.40
CA GLN A 213 -5.47 -8.69 -1.14
C GLN A 213 -4.52 -9.69 -0.46
N ILE A 214 -4.87 -10.99 -0.43
CA ILE A 214 -4.01 -12.04 0.11
C ILE A 214 -2.69 -12.11 -0.68
N PHE A 215 -2.77 -12.15 -2.01
CA PHE A 215 -1.58 -12.11 -2.87
C PHE A 215 -0.69 -10.89 -2.57
N THR A 216 -1.32 -9.72 -2.45
CA THR A 216 -0.61 -8.46 -2.17
C THR A 216 0.12 -8.52 -0.82
N ILE A 217 -0.45 -9.13 0.22
CA ILE A 217 0.25 -9.30 1.52
C ILE A 217 1.60 -10.00 1.32
N PHE A 218 1.63 -11.10 0.57
CA PHE A 218 2.86 -11.87 0.37
C PHE A 218 3.83 -11.23 -0.61
N HIS A 219 3.30 -10.50 -1.59
CA HIS A 219 4.13 -9.69 -2.49
C HIS A 219 4.84 -8.58 -1.71
N GLU A 220 4.11 -7.84 -0.88
CA GLU A 220 4.67 -6.76 -0.05
C GLU A 220 5.54 -7.30 1.09
N LEU A 221 5.25 -8.49 1.62
CA LEU A 221 6.13 -9.19 2.56
C LEU A 221 7.49 -9.47 1.92
N ALA A 222 7.53 -9.97 0.68
CA ALA A 222 8.79 -10.21 -0.02
C ALA A 222 9.61 -8.93 -0.21
N HIS A 223 8.95 -7.81 -0.53
CA HIS A 223 9.59 -6.50 -0.56
C HIS A 223 10.24 -6.12 0.77
N ILE A 224 9.51 -6.25 1.88
CA ILE A 224 10.03 -5.99 3.23
C ILE A 224 11.23 -6.89 3.53
N LEU A 225 11.17 -8.18 3.22
CA LEU A 225 12.25 -9.14 3.50
C LEU A 225 13.51 -8.89 2.65
N LEU A 226 13.35 -8.40 1.42
CA LEU A 226 14.45 -7.94 0.57
C LEU A 226 15.00 -6.57 1.00
N GLN A 227 14.43 -5.94 2.04
CA GLN A 227 14.73 -4.58 2.48
C GLN A 227 14.58 -3.55 1.35
N THR A 228 13.61 -3.77 0.46
CA THR A 228 13.25 -2.88 -0.65
C THR A 228 11.80 -2.44 -0.50
N ASN A 229 11.51 -1.13 -0.51
CA ASN A 229 10.10 -0.72 -0.52
C ASN A 229 9.50 -0.94 -1.91
N GLY A 230 8.23 -1.32 -1.97
CA GLY A 230 7.49 -1.54 -3.21
C GLY A 230 6.14 -0.84 -3.23
N ILE A 231 5.68 -0.49 -4.43
CA ILE A 231 4.25 -0.24 -4.70
C ILE A 231 3.80 -1.35 -5.64
N THR A 232 2.96 -2.27 -5.16
CA THR A 232 2.38 -3.29 -6.04
C THR A 232 1.37 -2.67 -7.00
N LYS A 233 1.75 -2.57 -8.27
CA LYS A 233 0.82 -2.32 -9.38
C LYS A 233 0.36 -3.63 -9.98
N SER A 234 -0.95 -3.75 -10.24
CA SER A 234 -1.56 -4.99 -10.73
C SER A 234 -1.47 -5.25 -12.22
N ASP A 235 -0.65 -4.49 -12.94
CA ASP A 235 -0.57 -4.55 -14.39
C ASP A 235 0.79 -5.10 -14.79
N ASP A 236 0.84 -6.24 -15.46
CA ASP A 236 2.09 -6.84 -15.96
C ASP A 236 2.86 -5.91 -16.93
N ARG A 237 2.19 -4.90 -17.51
CA ARG A 237 2.85 -3.85 -18.30
C ARG A 237 3.80 -3.00 -17.45
N TYR A 238 3.57 -2.90 -16.15
CA TYR A 238 4.47 -2.24 -15.20
C TYR A 238 5.82 -2.96 -15.11
N ILE A 239 5.83 -4.28 -14.97
CA ILE A 239 7.08 -5.06 -14.92
C ILE A 239 7.90 -4.88 -16.21
N ASN A 240 7.22 -4.71 -17.34
CA ASN A 240 7.86 -4.49 -18.63
C ASN A 240 8.45 -3.07 -18.79
N SER A 241 7.96 -2.07 -18.04
CA SER A 241 8.55 -0.71 -18.06
C SER A 241 9.76 -0.58 -17.12
N LEU A 242 9.90 -1.48 -16.15
CA LEU A 242 11.02 -1.53 -15.23
C LEU A 242 12.33 -1.97 -15.90
N LYS A 243 13.45 -1.48 -15.36
CA LYS A 243 14.81 -1.77 -15.82
C LYS A 243 15.70 -2.14 -14.65
N GLY A 244 16.72 -2.95 -14.92
CA GLY A 244 17.74 -3.31 -13.94
C GLY A 244 17.17 -4.05 -12.73
N GLU A 245 17.69 -3.71 -11.55
CA GLU A 245 17.41 -4.37 -10.27
C GLU A 245 15.92 -4.36 -9.89
N ASN A 246 15.22 -3.25 -10.10
CA ASN A 246 13.78 -3.14 -9.79
C ASN A 246 12.93 -4.18 -10.53
N LYS A 247 13.27 -4.49 -11.79
CA LYS A 247 12.58 -5.54 -12.55
C LYS A 247 12.80 -6.93 -11.94
N TYR A 248 14.03 -7.22 -11.48
CA TYR A 248 14.35 -8.49 -10.86
C TYR A 248 13.65 -8.66 -9.51
N ILE A 249 13.57 -7.60 -8.70
CA ILE A 249 12.86 -7.60 -7.41
C ILE A 249 11.38 -7.90 -7.62
N GLU A 250 10.69 -7.19 -8.52
CA GLU A 250 9.26 -7.41 -8.79
C GLU A 250 8.96 -8.82 -9.31
N ILE A 251 9.82 -9.35 -10.19
CA ILE A 251 9.72 -10.73 -10.66
C ILE A 251 9.91 -11.71 -9.49
N PHE A 252 10.86 -11.44 -8.59
CA PHE A 252 11.07 -12.24 -7.39
C PHE A 252 9.83 -12.21 -6.48
N CYS A 253 9.29 -11.03 -6.15
CA CYS A 253 8.12 -10.87 -5.30
C CYS A 253 6.90 -11.64 -5.86
N ASN A 254 6.66 -11.56 -7.17
CA ASN A 254 5.60 -12.32 -7.84
C ASN A 254 5.85 -13.84 -7.80
N ASN A 255 7.08 -14.27 -8.11
CA ASN A 255 7.46 -15.68 -8.09
C ASN A 255 7.54 -16.24 -6.68
N PHE A 256 7.61 -15.40 -5.64
CA PHE A 256 7.45 -15.79 -4.26
C PHE A 256 5.97 -15.93 -3.88
N ALA A 257 5.18 -14.87 -4.09
CA ALA A 257 3.81 -14.79 -3.59
C ALA A 257 2.87 -15.85 -4.19
N ALA A 258 2.97 -16.11 -5.51
CA ALA A 258 2.10 -17.09 -6.17
C ALA A 258 2.35 -18.53 -5.70
N PRO A 259 3.58 -19.08 -5.77
CA PRO A 259 3.88 -20.42 -5.26
C PRO A 259 3.76 -20.56 -3.75
N PHE A 260 3.95 -19.49 -2.97
CA PHE A 260 3.74 -19.51 -1.52
C PHE A 260 2.28 -19.84 -1.18
N LEU A 261 1.33 -19.16 -1.84
CA LEU A 261 -0.11 -19.37 -1.65
C LEU A 261 -0.62 -20.64 -2.33
N PHE A 262 0.00 -20.99 -3.46
CA PHE A 262 -0.38 -22.12 -4.29
C PHE A 262 0.84 -22.97 -4.69
N PRO A 263 1.28 -23.91 -3.83
CA PRO A 263 2.45 -24.73 -4.11
C PRO A 263 2.32 -25.57 -5.39
N LYS A 264 3.42 -25.76 -6.12
CA LYS A 264 3.39 -26.49 -7.40
C LYS A 264 3.01 -27.98 -7.29
N HIS A 265 3.29 -28.62 -6.16
CA HIS A 265 2.97 -30.04 -5.96
C HIS A 265 1.45 -30.26 -5.92
N VAL A 266 0.73 -29.36 -5.25
CA VAL A 266 -0.74 -29.28 -5.28
C VAL A 266 -1.26 -29.17 -6.71
N PHE A 267 -0.70 -28.26 -7.52
CA PHE A 267 -1.11 -28.10 -8.91
C PHE A 267 -0.90 -29.40 -9.71
N SER A 268 0.22 -30.09 -9.47
CA SER A 268 0.54 -31.35 -10.14
C SER A 268 -0.36 -32.51 -9.72
N GLU A 269 -0.79 -32.57 -8.46
CA GLU A 269 -1.75 -33.56 -7.96
C GLU A 269 -3.15 -33.28 -8.52
N ILE A 270 -3.60 -32.03 -8.50
CA ILE A 270 -4.89 -31.63 -9.08
C ILE A 270 -4.91 -31.88 -10.59
N ILE A 271 -3.84 -31.55 -11.32
CA ILE A 271 -3.73 -31.87 -12.75
C ILE A 271 -3.74 -33.38 -12.98
N ARG A 272 -3.04 -34.18 -12.17
CA ARG A 272 -3.06 -35.64 -12.29
C ARG A 272 -4.47 -36.19 -12.06
N GLU A 273 -5.16 -35.78 -11.01
CA GLU A 273 -6.57 -36.16 -10.78
C GLU A 273 -7.49 -35.70 -11.92
N THR A 274 -7.22 -34.54 -12.53
CA THR A 274 -8.00 -33.95 -13.62
C THR A 274 -7.80 -34.69 -14.95
N ILE A 275 -6.56 -35.03 -15.29
CA ILE A 275 -6.22 -35.80 -16.50
C ILE A 275 -6.82 -37.21 -16.41
N VAL A 276 -6.82 -37.81 -15.21
CA VAL A 276 -7.45 -39.11 -14.96
C VAL A 276 -8.98 -39.05 -15.10
N ASN A 277 -9.60 -37.91 -14.76
CA ASN A 277 -11.06 -37.71 -14.80
C ASN A 277 -11.60 -37.00 -16.07
N GLY A 278 -10.76 -36.76 -17.08
CA GLY A 278 -11.17 -36.38 -18.43
C GLY A 278 -11.84 -35.00 -18.62
N ASN A 279 -11.80 -34.10 -17.63
CA ASN A 279 -12.52 -32.82 -17.66
C ASN A 279 -11.58 -31.61 -17.45
N ALA A 280 -10.64 -31.36 -18.35
CA ALA A 280 -9.92 -30.08 -18.34
C ALA A 280 -10.82 -28.97 -18.91
N ASN A 281 -11.52 -28.23 -18.06
CA ASN A 281 -12.29 -27.04 -18.44
C ASN A 281 -12.47 -26.09 -17.25
N ASP A 282 -12.78 -24.81 -17.50
CA ASP A 282 -12.89 -23.64 -16.58
C ASP A 282 -13.49 -23.87 -15.17
N LYS A 283 -14.25 -24.94 -14.97
CA LYS A 283 -14.71 -25.42 -13.65
C LYS A 283 -13.57 -25.79 -12.69
N ILE A 284 -12.41 -26.17 -13.21
CA ILE A 284 -11.26 -26.57 -12.38
C ILE A 284 -10.43 -25.35 -11.98
N ILE A 285 -10.26 -24.38 -12.89
CA ILE A 285 -9.64 -23.09 -12.57
C ILE A 285 -10.48 -22.39 -11.50
N SER A 286 -11.81 -22.39 -11.63
CA SER A 286 -12.69 -21.85 -10.58
C SER A 286 -12.70 -22.67 -9.28
N LYS A 287 -12.53 -24.01 -9.34
CA LYS A 287 -12.36 -24.85 -8.14
C LYS A 287 -11.03 -24.57 -7.43
N ILE A 288 -9.92 -24.44 -8.16
CA ILE A 288 -8.58 -24.10 -7.64
C ILE A 288 -8.59 -22.69 -7.06
N SER A 289 -9.12 -21.72 -7.80
CA SER A 289 -9.31 -20.35 -7.35
C SER A 289 -10.14 -20.29 -6.05
N ARG A 290 -11.15 -21.17 -5.93
CA ARG A 290 -11.99 -21.27 -4.74
C ARG A 290 -11.36 -22.08 -3.59
N GLU A 291 -10.55 -23.09 -3.84
CA GLU A 291 -9.90 -23.91 -2.80
C GLU A 291 -8.69 -23.20 -2.23
N TYR A 292 -7.87 -22.60 -3.10
CA TYR A 292 -6.63 -21.91 -2.72
C TYR A 292 -6.79 -20.41 -2.61
N LYS A 293 -8.00 -19.91 -2.85
CA LYS A 293 -8.38 -18.50 -2.63
C LYS A 293 -7.52 -17.53 -3.44
N VAL A 294 -7.08 -17.93 -4.64
CA VAL A 294 -6.29 -17.12 -5.60
C VAL A 294 -7.15 -16.78 -6.82
N SER A 295 -6.85 -15.68 -7.54
CA SER A 295 -7.58 -15.31 -8.78
C SER A 295 -6.99 -16.01 -10.00
#